data_AF-A0A811KUF5-F1
#
_entry.id   AF-A0A811KUF5-F1
#
_cell.length_a   1.000
_cell.length_b   1.000
_cell.length_c   1.000
_cell.angle_alpha   90.00
_cell.angle_beta   90.00
_cell.angle_gamma   90.00
#
_symmetry.space_group_name_H-M   'P 1'
#
loop_
_entity.id
_entity.type
_entity.pdbx_description
1 polymer ?
#
loop_
_entity_poly.entity_id
_entity_poly.type
_entity_poly.pdbx_seq_one_letter_code
_entity_poly.pdbx_strand_id
1 'polypeptide(L)'
;MSENVGTFLDEYELQLPTETQQKLAKETAKEPFSQWWIVGDVFHFDNVGVTRSHEGVQYLCCSECELGPFGIKEGDRYLVALDRVKHLVKE
;
A
#
# COMPACT_ATOMS: atom_id res chain seq x y z
N MET A 1 -8.91 2.59 7.54
CA MET A 1 -9.59 2.84 6.25
C MET A 1 -11.07 2.67 6.52
N SER A 2 -11.89 3.65 6.14
CA SER A 2 -13.34 3.57 6.36
C SER A 2 -13.96 2.41 5.57
N GLU A 3 -15.10 1.91 6.02
CA GLU A 3 -15.82 0.84 5.33
C GLU A 3 -16.30 1.31 3.94
N ASN A 4 -16.27 0.43 2.93
CA ASN A 4 -16.76 0.67 1.57
C ASN A 4 -16.08 1.78 0.74
N VAL A 5 -14.87 2.19 1.10
CA VAL A 5 -14.11 3.21 0.33
C VAL A 5 -13.19 2.63 -0.75
N GLY A 6 -12.97 1.31 -0.73
CA GLY A 6 -12.09 0.60 -1.64
C GLY A 6 -12.88 -0.17 -2.71
N THR A 7 -12.36 -0.20 -3.94
CA THR A 7 -12.79 -1.16 -4.97
C THR A 7 -11.82 -2.32 -5.01
N PHE A 8 -12.33 -3.55 -4.98
CA PHE A 8 -11.50 -4.74 -5.12
C PHE A 8 -11.01 -4.88 -6.57
N LEU A 9 -9.72 -5.17 -6.73
CA LEU A 9 -9.08 -5.47 -8.01
C LEU A 9 -8.28 -6.77 -7.85
N ASP A 10 -8.58 -7.75 -8.69
CA ASP A 10 -7.83 -8.98 -8.87
C ASP A 10 -7.16 -9.03 -10.25
N GLU A 11 -6.39 -10.09 -10.48
CA GLU A 11 -5.68 -10.36 -11.75
C GLU A 11 -4.76 -9.22 -12.21
N TYR A 12 -4.34 -8.35 -11.28
CA TYR A 12 -3.45 -7.23 -11.55
C TYR A 12 -2.10 -7.42 -10.87
N GLU A 13 -1.12 -7.91 -11.62
CA GLU A 13 0.19 -8.27 -11.08
C GLU A 13 1.10 -7.04 -10.92
N LEU A 14 1.46 -6.73 -9.68
CA LEU A 14 2.55 -5.81 -9.37
C LEU A 14 3.51 -6.43 -8.36
N GLN A 15 4.75 -5.92 -8.38
CA GLN A 15 5.77 -6.30 -7.41
C GLN A 15 6.03 -5.16 -6.44
N LEU A 16 5.91 -5.44 -5.14
CA LEU A 16 6.31 -4.50 -4.10
C LEU A 16 7.66 -4.92 -3.50
N PRO A 17 8.49 -3.96 -3.08
CA PRO A 17 9.62 -4.25 -2.20
C PRO A 17 9.15 -5.01 -0.95
N THR A 18 9.96 -5.94 -0.45
CA THR A 18 9.71 -6.59 0.84
C THR A 18 9.56 -5.57 1.95
N GLU A 19 8.67 -5.84 2.91
CA GLU A 19 8.40 -4.94 4.02
C GLU A 19 9.66 -4.69 4.86
N THR A 20 9.97 -3.43 5.11
CA THR A 20 11.06 -3.00 5.98
C THR A 20 10.64 -1.79 6.79
N GLN A 21 11.27 -1.59 7.94
CA GLN A 21 11.06 -0.39 8.76
C GLN A 21 11.96 0.80 8.34
N GLN A 22 12.84 0.63 7.34
CA GLN A 22 13.80 1.65 6.95
C GLN A 22 13.39 2.30 5.62
N LYS A 23 13.27 3.63 5.60
CA LYS A 23 12.94 4.49 4.44
C LYS A 23 13.80 4.28 3.18
N LEU A 24 14.83 3.44 3.21
CA LEU A 24 15.78 3.28 2.12
C LEU A 24 16.48 1.92 2.16
N ALA A 25 15.73 0.82 2.00
CA ALA A 25 16.36 -0.43 1.61
C ALA A 25 16.84 -0.30 0.15
N LYS A 26 18.12 0.03 -0.02
CA LYS A 26 18.83 -0.08 -1.29
C LYS A 26 18.79 -1.56 -1.69
N GLU A 27 18.08 -1.87 -2.78
CA GLU A 27 17.91 -3.22 -3.34
C GLU A 27 17.21 -4.22 -2.40
N THR A 28 15.97 -3.92 -2.03
CA THR A 28 15.09 -4.90 -1.40
C THR A 28 14.60 -5.91 -2.44
N ALA A 29 14.65 -7.19 -2.09
CA ALA A 29 13.89 -8.23 -2.79
C ALA A 29 12.46 -7.75 -3.03
N LYS A 30 11.88 -8.13 -4.16
CA LYS A 30 10.50 -7.82 -4.50
C LYS A 30 9.67 -9.09 -4.42
N GLU A 31 8.42 -8.93 -4.01
CA GLU A 31 7.45 -10.01 -3.97
C GLU A 31 6.20 -9.65 -4.79
N PRO A 32 5.61 -10.62 -5.50
CA PRO A 32 4.46 -10.38 -6.38
C PRO A 32 3.14 -10.35 -5.59
N PHE A 33 2.22 -9.50 -6.05
CA PHE A 33 0.84 -9.42 -5.57
C PHE A 33 -0.11 -9.27 -6.76
N SER A 34 -1.28 -9.90 -6.66
CA SER A 34 -2.32 -9.86 -7.70
C SER A 34 -3.66 -9.30 -7.20
N GLN A 35 -3.79 -9.04 -5.90
CA GLN A 35 -5.04 -8.62 -5.26
C GLN A 35 -4.85 -7.30 -4.50
N TRP A 36 -5.72 -6.33 -4.82
CA TRP A 36 -5.62 -4.97 -4.33
C TRP A 36 -6.95 -4.39 -3.88
N TRP A 37 -6.89 -3.49 -2.89
CA TRP A 37 -7.90 -2.46 -2.70
C TRP A 37 -7.45 -1.18 -3.39
N ILE A 38 -8.25 -0.69 -4.34
CA ILE A 38 -8.07 0.61 -4.95
C ILE A 38 -8.84 1.64 -4.12
N VAL A 39 -8.12 2.60 -3.57
CA VAL A 39 -8.68 3.77 -2.89
C VAL A 39 -8.41 5.00 -3.75
N GLY A 40 -9.45 5.80 -4.01
CA GLY A 40 -9.37 6.96 -4.91
C GLY A 40 -8.91 8.26 -4.27
N ASP A 41 -8.85 8.31 -2.94
CA ASP A 41 -8.48 9.52 -2.19
C ASP A 41 -7.74 9.15 -0.90
N VAL A 42 -6.64 9.84 -0.61
CA VAL A 42 -5.83 9.66 0.59
C VAL A 42 -6.62 9.95 1.87
N PHE A 43 -7.64 10.82 1.80
CA PHE A 43 -8.47 11.18 2.95
C PHE A 43 -9.38 10.03 3.45
N HIS A 44 -9.48 8.93 2.71
CA HIS A 44 -10.17 7.71 3.16
C HIS A 44 -9.31 6.81 4.09
N PHE A 45 -8.02 7.13 4.24
CA PHE A 45 -7.15 6.46 5.20
C PHE A 45 -7.11 7.23 6.51
N ASP A 46 -7.32 6.52 7.63
CA ASP A 46 -7.19 7.12 8.97
C ASP A 46 -5.72 7.41 9.28
N ASN A 47 -4.84 6.46 8.95
CA ASN A 47 -3.41 6.48 9.24
C ASN A 47 -2.63 5.87 8.06
N VAL A 48 -2.11 6.73 7.18
CA VAL A 48 -1.24 6.31 6.06
C VAL A 48 -0.08 7.30 5.88
N GLY A 49 1.12 6.75 5.70
CA GLY A 49 2.28 7.47 5.19
C GLY A 49 2.43 7.22 3.71
N VAL A 50 2.66 8.27 2.92
CA VAL A 50 3.09 8.14 1.52
C VAL A 50 4.57 8.48 1.45
N THR A 51 5.39 7.55 0.93
CA THR A 51 6.83 7.80 0.82
C THR A 51 7.11 8.95 -0.15
N ARG A 52 8.28 9.58 0.02
CA ARG A 52 8.80 10.46 -1.02
C ARG A 52 9.02 9.65 -2.29
N SER A 53 8.79 10.30 -3.43
CA SER A 53 9.02 9.67 -4.72
C SER A 53 10.50 9.40 -4.91
N HIS A 54 10.85 8.15 -5.20
CA HIS A 54 12.15 7.77 -5.73
C HIS A 54 11.89 7.18 -7.12
N GLU A 55 12.49 7.75 -8.16
CA GLU A 55 12.27 7.34 -9.56
C GLU A 55 10.80 7.39 -10.02
N GLY A 56 9.99 8.29 -9.46
CA GLY A 56 8.57 8.43 -9.81
C GLY A 56 7.65 7.49 -9.03
N VAL A 57 8.19 6.57 -8.22
CA VAL A 57 7.38 5.61 -7.45
C VAL A 57 7.18 6.11 -6.02
N GLN A 58 5.94 6.05 -5.55
CA GLN A 58 5.57 6.34 -4.16
C GLN A 58 4.88 5.14 -3.56
N TYR A 59 5.25 4.79 -2.34
CA TYR A 59 4.70 3.65 -1.63
C TYR A 59 3.87 4.08 -0.41
N LEU A 60 3.02 3.17 0.06
CA LEU A 60 2.21 3.34 1.25
C LEU A 60 2.87 2.61 2.43
N CYS A 61 3.06 3.31 3.54
CA CYS A 61 3.58 2.75 4.78
C CYS A 61 2.71 3.17 5.96
N CYS A 62 2.86 2.51 7.11
CA CYS A 62 2.17 2.91 8.32
C CYS A 62 2.70 4.28 8.78
N SER A 63 1.81 5.25 9.03
CA SER A 63 2.22 6.58 9.49
C SER A 63 2.81 6.58 10.90
N GLU A 64 2.50 5.57 11.72
CA GLU A 64 2.96 5.48 13.11
C GLU A 64 4.27 4.68 13.25
N CYS A 65 4.34 3.48 12.68
CA CYS A 65 5.49 2.59 12.83
C CYS A 65 6.43 2.55 11.63
N GLU A 66 6.12 3.29 10.56
CA GLU A 66 6.86 3.33 9.28
C GLU A 66 7.04 1.98 8.56
N LEU A 67 6.42 0.90 9.05
CA LEU A 67 6.43 -0.39 8.39
C LEU A 67 5.75 -0.30 7.03
N GLY A 68 6.45 -0.78 6.00
CA GLY A 68 5.92 -0.86 4.65
C GLY A 68 6.97 -1.34 3.65
N PRO A 69 6.62 -1.35 2.36
CA PRO A 69 5.38 -0.79 1.82
C PRO A 69 4.20 -1.77 1.94
N PHE A 70 3.02 -1.36 2.40
CA PHE A 70 1.82 -2.22 2.29
C PHE A 70 1.05 -1.97 0.98
N GLY A 71 1.51 -1.02 0.18
CA GLY A 71 0.86 -0.63 -1.06
C GLY A 71 1.68 0.37 -1.88
N ILE A 72 1.12 0.82 -2.98
CA ILE A 72 1.74 1.72 -3.95
C ILE A 72 0.75 2.78 -4.41
N LYS A 73 1.24 3.97 -4.75
CA LYS A 73 0.46 5.01 -5.42
C LYS A 73 0.72 4.95 -6.92
N GLU A 74 -0.35 4.80 -7.70
CA GLU A 74 -0.32 4.82 -9.17
C GLU A 74 -1.24 5.93 -9.69
N GLY A 75 -0.66 6.94 -10.35
CA GLY A 75 -1.42 8.13 -10.73
C GLY A 75 -2.07 8.75 -9.49
N ASP A 76 -3.38 8.94 -9.51
CA ASP A 76 -4.17 9.49 -8.39
C ASP A 76 -4.84 8.41 -7.52
N ARG A 77 -4.44 7.15 -7.68
CA ARG A 77 -5.01 6.01 -6.95
C ARG A 77 -4.00 5.39 -6.00
N TYR A 78 -4.54 4.77 -4.96
CA TYR A 78 -3.79 4.10 -3.92
C TYR A 78 -4.15 2.61 -3.94
N LEU A 79 -3.19 1.77 -4.28
CA LEU A 79 -3.35 0.33 -4.32
C LEU A 79 -2.79 -0.27 -3.03
N VAL A 80 -3.65 -0.91 -2.26
CA VAL A 80 -3.29 -1.58 -1.00
C VAL A 80 -3.27 -3.09 -1.24
N ALA A 81 -2.13 -3.75 -1.03
CA ALA A 81 -2.01 -5.18 -1.21
C ALA A 81 -2.79 -5.90 -0.11
N LEU A 82 -3.71 -6.80 -0.49
CA LEU A 82 -4.58 -7.51 0.47
C LEU A 82 -3.76 -8.29 1.50
N ASP A 83 -2.72 -8.97 1.05
CA ASP A 83 -1.88 -9.84 1.89
C ASP A 83 -1.01 -9.07 2.90
N ARG A 84 -0.90 -7.73 2.75
CA ARG A 84 -0.11 -6.86 3.65
C ARG A 84 -0.96 -6.08 4.65
N VAL A 85 -2.26 -6.32 4.69
CA VAL A 85 -3.16 -5.67 5.65
C VAL A 85 -4.06 -6.67 6.36
N LYS A 86 -4.53 -6.29 7.55
CA LYS A 86 -5.51 -7.09 8.30
C LYS A 86 -6.90 -6.51 8.07
N HIS A 87 -7.84 -7.38 7.74
CA HIS A 87 -9.25 -7.04 7.61
C HIS A 87 -9.95 -7.24 8.95
N LEU A 88 -10.37 -6.13 9.57
CA LEU A 88 -11.20 -6.17 10.78
C LEU A 88 -12.65 -6.24 10.34
N VAL A 89 -13.28 -7.42 10.50
CA VAL A 89 -14.73 -7.57 10.38
C VAL A 89 -15.32 -7.18 11.73
N LYS A 90 -16.23 -6.19 11.75
CA LYS A 90 -17.03 -5.92 12.95
C LYS A 90 -18.22 -6.89 12.94
N GLU A 91 -18.32 -7.68 14.01
CA GLU A 91 -19.48 -8.53 14.32
C GLU A 91 -20.71 -7.69 14.72
#